data_AF-A0A093ZK91-F1
#
_entry.id   AF-A0A093ZK91-F1
#
_cell.length_a   1.000
_cell.length_b   1.000
_cell.length_c   1.000
_cell.angle_alpha   90.00
_cell.angle_beta   90.00
_cell.angle_gamma   90.00
#
_symmetry.space_group_name_H-M   'P 1'
#
loop_
_entity.id
_entity.type
_entity.pdbx_description
1 polymer ?
#
loop_
_entity_poly.entity_id
_entity_poly.type
_entity_poly.pdbx_seq_one_letter_code
_entity_poly.pdbx_strand_id
1 'polypeptide(L)'
;MDSTSTSQFAPQEPQPTFMTKTFITALADVRILVGAAAIVLPLPAAALFGLPLASASRGLGQFYGARELALGGLLFASYNNYMKSTKEDGFPLKATREATNATTVERKEALKNALWACLLIDTIDLGCIAVNAFRGEIALRTMYVGGGAGVLGAVFAASALKVL
;
A
#
# COMPACT_ATOMS: atom_id res chain seq x y z
N MET A 1 -7.97 -54.06 5.01
CA MET A 1 -8.70 -52.77 4.90
C MET A 1 -7.76 -51.73 5.47
N ASP A 2 -6.82 -51.28 4.66
CA ASP A 2 -5.80 -50.32 5.10
C ASP A 2 -6.32 -48.93 4.77
N SER A 3 -6.79 -48.26 5.81
CA SER A 3 -7.30 -46.90 5.78
C SER A 3 -6.15 -45.96 5.40
N THR A 4 -6.20 -45.51 4.15
CA THR A 4 -5.45 -44.42 3.56
C THR A 4 -5.39 -43.23 4.52
N SER A 5 -4.26 -43.06 5.21
CA SER A 5 -3.93 -41.84 5.94
C SER A 5 -3.51 -40.78 4.92
N THR A 6 -4.49 -40.23 4.22
CA THR A 6 -4.34 -38.96 3.51
C THR A 6 -4.14 -37.88 4.58
N SER A 7 -2.88 -37.67 4.95
CA SER A 7 -2.41 -36.41 5.53
C SER A 7 -2.85 -35.31 4.58
N GLN A 8 -4.00 -34.72 4.89
CA GLN A 8 -4.58 -33.61 4.18
C GLN A 8 -3.74 -32.39 4.56
N PHE A 9 -2.56 -32.29 3.93
CA PHE A 9 -1.76 -31.08 3.86
C PHE A 9 -2.73 -29.97 3.50
N ALA A 10 -3.04 -29.12 4.47
CA ALA A 10 -3.68 -27.85 4.18
C ALA A 10 -2.80 -27.18 3.11
N PRO A 11 -3.37 -26.59 2.05
CA PRO A 11 -2.59 -25.69 1.21
C PRO A 11 -2.06 -24.62 2.17
N GLN A 12 -0.76 -24.66 2.47
CA GLN A 12 -0.09 -23.50 3.06
C GLN A 12 -0.27 -22.41 2.01
N GLU A 13 -1.13 -21.42 2.28
CA GLU A 13 -1.12 -20.23 1.47
C GLU A 13 0.32 -19.72 1.40
N PRO A 14 0.83 -19.37 0.21
CA PRO A 14 2.21 -18.93 0.07
C PRO A 14 2.43 -17.74 1.01
N GLN A 15 3.25 -17.95 2.03
CA GLN A 15 3.69 -16.89 2.93
C GLN A 15 4.27 -15.77 2.06
N PRO A 16 3.89 -14.49 2.32
CA PRO A 16 4.39 -13.38 1.53
C PRO A 16 5.92 -13.42 1.55
N THR A 17 6.51 -13.47 0.35
CA THR A 17 7.97 -13.52 0.22
C THR A 17 8.61 -12.33 0.93
N PHE A 18 9.88 -12.46 1.34
CA PHE A 18 10.64 -11.35 1.91
C PHE A 18 10.53 -10.06 1.07
N MET A 19 10.49 -10.21 -0.26
CA MET A 19 10.27 -9.12 -1.21
C MET A 19 8.88 -8.47 -1.07
N THR A 20 7.82 -9.27 -0.99
CA THR A 20 6.44 -8.78 -0.79
C THR A 20 6.31 -7.99 0.51
N LYS A 21 6.89 -8.50 1.60
CA LYS A 21 6.95 -7.77 2.88
C LYS A 21 7.66 -6.43 2.73
N THR A 22 8.81 -6.42 2.08
CA THR A 22 9.62 -5.21 1.89
C THR A 22 8.87 -4.17 1.07
N PHE A 23 8.17 -4.58 0.01
CA PHE A 23 7.36 -3.68 -0.79
C PHE A 23 6.20 -3.08 0.00
N ILE A 24 5.42 -3.89 0.72
CA ILE A 24 4.26 -3.38 1.48
C ILE A 24 4.69 -2.41 2.57
N THR A 25 5.74 -2.75 3.32
CA THR A 25 6.23 -1.92 4.43
C THR A 25 6.87 -0.62 3.91
N ALA A 26 7.74 -0.69 2.91
CA ALA A 26 8.32 0.50 2.28
C ALA A 26 7.23 1.42 1.70
N LEU A 27 6.22 0.84 1.06
CA LEU A 27 5.10 1.57 0.47
C LEU A 27 4.26 2.29 1.54
N ALA A 28 4.04 1.65 2.69
CA ALA A 28 3.35 2.25 3.83
C ALA A 28 4.18 3.36 4.48
N ASP A 29 5.46 3.12 4.74
CA ASP A 29 6.35 4.08 5.38
C ASP A 29 6.52 5.35 4.55
N VAL A 30 6.74 5.21 3.24
CA VAL A 30 6.85 6.36 2.32
C VAL A 30 5.58 7.20 2.37
N ARG A 31 4.39 6.58 2.32
CA ARG A 31 3.12 7.30 2.40
C ARG A 31 2.92 8.02 3.72
N ILE A 32 3.24 7.37 4.84
CA ILE A 32 3.15 7.98 6.16
C ILE A 32 4.09 9.18 6.25
N LEU A 33 5.35 9.03 5.81
CA LEU A 33 6.35 10.08 5.87
C LEU A 33 6.02 11.26 4.95
N VAL A 34 5.66 10.99 3.70
CA VAL A 34 5.27 12.02 2.73
C VAL A 34 3.99 12.71 3.19
N GLY A 35 3.01 11.95 3.68
CA GLY A 35 1.75 12.48 4.19
C GLY A 35 1.95 13.40 5.39
N ALA A 36 2.68 12.93 6.41
CA ALA A 36 3.01 13.73 7.58
C ALA A 36 3.83 14.98 7.22
N ALA A 37 4.83 14.84 6.34
CA ALA A 37 5.62 15.97 5.86
C ALA A 37 4.76 17.01 5.13
N ALA A 38 3.82 16.58 4.29
CA ALA A 38 2.93 17.48 3.55
C ALA A 38 1.88 18.17 4.45
N ILE A 39 1.49 17.57 5.58
CA ILE A 39 0.64 18.23 6.59
C ILE A 39 1.40 19.34 7.33
N VAL A 40 2.61 19.02 7.83
CA VAL A 40 3.39 19.94 8.67
C VAL A 40 4.10 21.00 7.83
N LEU A 41 4.65 20.60 6.68
CA LEU A 41 5.49 21.42 5.79
C LEU A 41 5.04 21.26 4.33
N PRO A 42 3.82 21.72 3.96
CA PRO A 42 3.26 21.50 2.63
C PRO A 42 4.11 22.07 1.49
N LEU A 43 4.72 23.26 1.67
CA LEU A 43 5.55 23.87 0.63
C LEU A 43 6.89 23.15 0.44
N PRO A 44 7.69 22.87 1.50
CA PRO A 44 8.90 22.05 1.35
C PRO A 44 8.62 20.65 0.81
N ALA A 45 7.54 20.00 1.27
CA ALA A 45 7.16 18.67 0.81
C ALA A 45 6.82 18.69 -0.70
N ALA A 46 6.00 19.65 -1.15
CA ALA A 46 5.70 19.84 -2.57
C ALA A 46 6.99 20.12 -3.39
N ALA A 47 7.87 20.97 -2.85
CA ALA A 47 9.14 21.30 -3.50
C ALA A 47 10.07 20.07 -3.64
N LEU A 48 10.02 19.08 -2.74
CA LEU A 48 10.79 17.84 -2.86
C LEU A 48 10.44 17.10 -4.16
N PHE A 49 9.16 17.04 -4.50
CA PHE A 49 8.64 16.41 -5.71
C PHE A 49 8.58 17.34 -6.93
N GLY A 50 9.06 18.58 -6.77
CA GLY A 50 8.99 19.59 -7.82
C GLY A 50 7.58 20.06 -8.13
N LEU A 51 6.62 19.86 -7.23
CA LEU A 51 5.24 20.29 -7.43
C LEU A 51 5.12 21.81 -7.25
N PRO A 52 4.52 22.53 -8.21
CA PRO A 52 4.36 23.98 -8.14
C PRO A 52 3.19 24.35 -7.21
N LEU A 53 3.40 24.27 -5.89
CA LEU A 53 2.39 24.65 -4.89
C LEU A 53 2.58 26.11 -4.48
N ALA A 54 1.58 26.95 -4.77
CA ALA A 54 1.58 28.33 -4.32
C ALA A 54 1.38 28.44 -2.80
N SER A 55 1.94 29.48 -2.19
CA SER A 55 1.78 29.73 -0.74
C SER A 55 0.33 29.96 -0.33
N ALA A 56 -0.49 30.53 -1.20
CA ALA A 56 -1.92 30.72 -0.99
C ALA A 56 -2.72 29.40 -1.00
N SER A 57 -2.19 28.34 -1.62
CA SER A 57 -2.84 27.03 -1.75
C SER A 57 -2.24 25.97 -0.82
N ARG A 58 -1.52 26.37 0.25
CA ARG A 58 -0.96 25.47 1.27
C ARG A 58 -1.95 24.42 1.78
N GLY A 59 -3.21 24.80 1.96
CA GLY A 59 -4.27 23.89 2.41
C GLY A 59 -4.45 22.68 1.49
N LEU A 60 -4.28 22.84 0.17
CA LEU A 60 -4.34 21.73 -0.78
C LEU A 60 -3.21 20.71 -0.55
N GLY A 61 -2.01 21.19 -0.23
CA GLY A 61 -0.88 20.33 0.15
C GLY A 61 -1.15 19.55 1.44
N GLN A 62 -1.84 20.16 2.41
CA GLN A 62 -2.22 19.49 3.65
C GLN A 62 -3.33 18.45 3.44
N PHE A 63 -4.29 18.72 2.54
CA PHE A 63 -5.30 17.73 2.14
C PHE A 63 -4.67 16.52 1.46
N TYR A 64 -3.74 16.76 0.52
CA TYR A 64 -2.95 15.69 -0.09
C TYR A 64 -2.18 14.90 0.98
N GLY A 65 -1.52 15.60 1.92
CA GLY A 65 -0.79 14.97 3.01
C GLY A 65 -1.67 14.10 3.92
N ALA A 66 -2.88 14.57 4.25
CA ALA A 66 -3.84 13.81 5.05
C ALA A 66 -4.30 12.52 4.34
N ARG A 67 -4.55 12.59 3.03
CA ARG A 67 -4.85 11.42 2.19
C ARG A 67 -3.71 10.40 2.23
N GLU A 68 -2.48 10.84 1.98
CA GLU A 68 -1.32 9.93 1.96
C GLU A 68 -1.07 9.30 3.33
N LEU A 69 -1.19 10.08 4.40
CA LEU A 69 -1.05 9.57 5.76
C LEU A 69 -2.15 8.53 6.09
N ALA A 70 -3.40 8.77 5.68
CA ALA A 70 -4.50 7.85 5.89
C ALA A 70 -4.31 6.54 5.11
N LEU A 71 -3.89 6.61 3.84
CA LEU A 71 -3.62 5.42 3.02
C LEU A 71 -2.43 4.62 3.57
N GLY A 72 -1.34 5.29 3.94
CA GLY A 72 -0.18 4.65 4.56
C GLY A 72 -0.52 3.98 5.89
N GLY A 73 -1.28 4.67 6.75
CA GLY A 73 -1.76 4.13 8.02
C GLY A 73 -2.69 2.93 7.83
N LEU A 74 -3.62 3.00 6.88
CA LEU A 74 -4.51 1.88 6.53
C LEU A 74 -3.71 0.67 6.04
N LEU A 75 -2.76 0.88 5.12
CA LEU A 75 -1.92 -0.20 4.60
C LEU A 75 -1.07 -0.85 5.69
N PHE A 76 -0.47 -0.04 6.57
CA PHE A 76 0.31 -0.52 7.72
C PHE A 76 -0.55 -1.34 8.69
N ALA A 77 -1.75 -0.85 9.02
CA ALA A 77 -2.67 -1.53 9.92
C ALA A 77 -3.14 -2.87 9.33
N SER A 78 -3.59 -2.88 8.07
CA SER A 78 -4.03 -4.09 7.37
C SER A 78 -2.90 -5.12 7.27
N TYR A 79 -1.67 -4.69 6.98
CA TYR A 79 -0.51 -5.56 6.93
C TYR A 79 -0.17 -6.19 8.28
N ASN A 80 -0.15 -5.39 9.35
CA ASN A 80 0.12 -5.89 10.70
C ASN A 80 -0.94 -6.88 11.17
N ASN A 81 -2.22 -6.61 10.86
CA ASN A 81 -3.31 -7.52 11.20
C ASN A 81 -3.21 -8.86 10.44
N TYR A 82 -2.84 -8.80 9.16
CA TYR A 82 -2.57 -10.00 8.37
C TYR A 82 -1.39 -10.82 8.94
N MET A 83 -0.28 -10.15 9.30
CA MET A 83 0.91 -10.80 9.84
C MET A 83 0.71 -11.40 11.24
N LYS A 84 -0.15 -10.83 12.09
CA LYS A 84 -0.46 -11.42 13.41
C LYS A 84 -0.99 -12.86 13.29
N SER A 85 -1.77 -13.15 12.25
CA SER A 85 -2.32 -14.49 12.02
C SER A 85 -1.24 -15.53 11.73
N THR A 86 -0.18 -15.15 11.02
CA THR A 86 0.88 -16.09 10.59
C THR A 86 1.77 -16.63 11.72
N LYS A 87 1.68 -16.07 12.93
CA LYS A 87 2.55 -16.41 14.07
C LYS A 87 1.86 -17.24 15.17
N GLU A 88 0.54 -17.33 15.19
CA GLU A 88 -0.23 -17.96 16.28
C GLU A 88 -0.69 -19.40 16.00
N ASP A 89 -0.33 -19.98 14.84
CA ASP A 89 -0.86 -21.29 14.42
C ASP A 89 -0.18 -22.48 15.13
N GLY A 90 -0.55 -22.72 16.39
CA GLY A 90 -0.59 -24.08 16.95
C GLY A 90 -1.76 -24.85 16.35
N PHE A 91 -1.66 -26.20 16.23
CA PHE A 91 -2.67 -27.06 15.59
C PHE A 91 -4.10 -26.78 16.11
N PRO A 92 -4.99 -26.14 15.33
CA PRO A 92 -6.33 -25.81 15.81
C PRO A 92 -7.31 -26.99 15.63
N LEU A 93 -8.23 -27.14 16.57
CA LEU A 93 -9.38 -28.07 16.47
C LEU A 93 -10.26 -27.70 15.26
N LYS A 94 -11.00 -28.66 14.67
CA LYS A 94 -11.73 -28.47 13.39
C LYS A 94 -12.68 -27.25 13.37
N ALA A 95 -13.44 -27.02 14.43
CA ALA A 95 -14.33 -25.85 14.55
C ALA A 95 -13.55 -24.53 14.68
N THR A 96 -12.43 -24.56 15.42
CA THR A 96 -11.51 -23.43 15.56
C THR A 96 -10.80 -23.14 14.24
N ARG A 97 -10.50 -24.16 13.44
CA ARG A 97 -9.84 -24.06 12.13
C ARG A 97 -10.70 -23.33 11.10
N GLU A 98 -12.00 -23.63 11.03
CA GLU A 98 -12.91 -22.94 10.11
C GLU A 98 -13.06 -21.45 10.46
N ALA A 99 -13.22 -21.13 11.75
CA ALA A 99 -13.25 -19.75 12.22
C ALA A 99 -11.92 -19.02 11.96
N THR A 100 -10.78 -19.67 12.22
CA THR A 100 -9.45 -19.11 11.96
C THR A 100 -9.26 -18.83 10.47
N ASN A 101 -9.60 -19.79 9.61
CA ASN A 101 -9.51 -19.63 8.16
C ASN A 101 -10.36 -18.45 7.65
N ALA A 102 -11.60 -18.30 8.13
CA ALA A 102 -12.46 -17.18 7.75
C ALA A 102 -11.82 -15.83 8.13
N THR A 103 -11.27 -15.72 9.35
CA THR A 103 -10.59 -14.48 9.77
C THR A 103 -9.32 -14.19 8.97
N THR A 104 -8.58 -15.21 8.53
CA THR A 104 -7.39 -15.04 7.69
C THR A 104 -7.78 -14.52 6.31
N VAL A 105 -8.86 -15.05 5.71
CA VAL A 105 -9.39 -14.59 4.42
C VAL A 105 -9.83 -13.13 4.52
N GLU A 106 -10.60 -12.75 5.54
CA GLU A 106 -11.04 -11.36 5.75
C GLU A 106 -9.85 -10.39 5.90
N ARG A 107 -8.83 -10.76 6.67
CA ARG A 107 -7.63 -9.93 6.86
C ARG A 107 -6.82 -9.80 5.57
N LYS A 108 -6.74 -10.88 4.79
CA LYS A 108 -6.08 -10.88 3.49
C LYS A 108 -6.81 -9.99 2.49
N GLU A 109 -8.14 -10.06 2.44
CA GLU A 109 -8.98 -9.18 1.61
C GLU A 109 -8.83 -7.72 2.03
N ALA A 110 -8.80 -7.41 3.33
CA ALA A 110 -8.55 -6.06 3.83
C ALA A 110 -7.19 -5.51 3.38
N LEU A 111 -6.15 -6.34 3.38
CA LEU A 111 -4.83 -5.97 2.86
C LEU A 111 -4.85 -5.75 1.33
N LYS A 112 -5.51 -6.62 0.58
CA LYS A 112 -5.69 -6.46 -0.87
C LYS A 112 -6.44 -5.17 -1.20
N ASN A 113 -7.50 -4.86 -0.46
CA ASN A 113 -8.28 -3.63 -0.65
C ASN A 113 -7.43 -2.38 -0.35
N ALA A 114 -6.61 -2.40 0.70
CA ALA A 114 -5.69 -1.30 1.00
C ALA A 114 -4.65 -1.09 -0.12
N LEU A 115 -4.09 -2.17 -0.67
CA LEU A 115 -3.16 -2.10 -1.80
C LEU A 115 -3.83 -1.62 -3.09
N TRP A 116 -5.06 -2.04 -3.36
CA TRP A 116 -5.85 -1.54 -4.48
C TRP A 116 -6.15 -0.05 -4.35
N ALA A 117 -6.48 0.43 -3.14
CA ALA A 117 -6.68 1.85 -2.89
C ALA A 117 -5.39 2.64 -3.18
N CYS A 118 -4.23 2.13 -2.74
CA CYS A 118 -2.93 2.73 -3.06
C CYS A 118 -2.67 2.77 -4.57
N LEU A 119 -2.87 1.66 -5.27
CA LEU A 119 -2.65 1.57 -6.72
C LEU A 119 -3.57 2.52 -7.51
N LEU A 120 -4.85 2.58 -7.13
CA LEU A 120 -5.83 3.47 -7.75
C LEU A 120 -5.40 4.94 -7.61
N ILE A 121 -5.01 5.33 -6.40
CA ILE A 121 -4.51 6.66 -6.08
C ILE A 121 -3.27 7.01 -6.90
N ASP A 122 -2.27 6.12 -6.94
CA ASP A 122 -1.03 6.37 -7.70
C ASP A 122 -1.32 6.52 -9.19
N THR A 123 -2.25 5.73 -9.72
CA THR A 123 -2.68 5.81 -11.12
C THR A 123 -3.35 7.14 -11.44
N ILE A 124 -4.23 7.62 -10.54
CA ILE A 124 -4.86 8.93 -10.68
C ILE A 124 -3.81 10.04 -10.65
N ASP A 125 -2.89 9.99 -9.69
CA ASP A 125 -1.84 11.00 -9.53
C ASP A 125 -0.92 11.06 -10.77
N LEU A 126 -0.53 9.90 -11.32
CA LEU A 126 0.21 9.81 -12.58
C LEU A 126 -0.59 10.36 -13.77
N GLY A 127 -1.89 10.08 -13.84
CA GLY A 127 -2.78 10.64 -14.86
C GLY A 127 -2.83 12.16 -14.80
N CYS A 128 -2.94 12.73 -13.60
CA CYS A 128 -2.89 14.18 -13.39
C CYS A 128 -1.55 14.78 -13.82
N ILE A 129 -0.42 14.14 -13.45
CA ILE A 129 0.92 14.57 -13.89
C ILE A 129 1.02 14.55 -15.42
N ALA A 130 0.56 13.48 -16.06
CA ALA A 130 0.57 13.37 -17.52
C ALA A 130 -0.28 14.46 -18.19
N VAL A 131 -1.52 14.68 -17.74
CA VAL A 131 -2.38 15.74 -18.29
C VAL A 131 -1.72 17.12 -18.17
N ASN A 132 -1.15 17.44 -17.01
CA ASN A 132 -0.49 18.73 -16.81
C ASN A 132 0.82 18.85 -17.60
N ALA A 133 1.52 17.73 -17.85
CA ALA A 133 2.67 17.69 -18.75
C ALA A 133 2.27 18.05 -20.18
N PHE A 134 1.19 17.45 -20.70
CA PHE A 134 0.69 17.75 -22.04
C PHE A 134 0.23 19.20 -22.18
N ARG A 135 -0.24 19.82 -21.10
CA ARG A 135 -0.59 21.25 -21.05
C ARG A 135 0.61 22.19 -20.90
N GLY A 136 1.81 21.65 -20.64
CA GLY A 136 3.00 22.45 -20.35
C GLY A 136 2.96 23.18 -19.00
N GLU A 137 2.09 22.75 -18.09
CA GLU A 137 1.82 23.40 -16.81
C GLU A 137 2.74 22.92 -15.68
N ILE A 138 3.50 21.84 -15.90
CA ILE A 138 4.45 21.30 -14.91
C ILE A 138 5.89 21.31 -15.42
N ALA A 139 6.80 21.52 -14.47
CA ALA A 139 8.23 21.52 -14.75
C ALA A 139 8.75 20.11 -15.02
N LEU A 140 9.84 20.02 -15.78
CA LEU A 140 10.54 18.77 -16.07
C LEU A 140 10.92 18.00 -14.78
N ARG A 141 11.27 18.73 -13.72
CA ARG A 141 11.56 18.16 -12.41
C ARG A 141 10.35 17.46 -11.77
N THR A 142 9.14 18.02 -11.94
CA THR A 142 7.89 17.40 -11.47
C THR A 142 7.63 16.08 -12.18
N MET A 143 7.88 16.04 -13.49
CA MET A 143 7.70 14.84 -14.31
C MET A 143 8.64 13.71 -13.87
N TYR A 144 9.93 14.00 -13.67
CA TYR A 144 10.89 12.96 -13.27
C TYR A 144 10.76 12.54 -11.81
N VAL A 145 10.65 13.51 -10.89
CA VAL A 145 10.67 13.20 -9.44
C VAL A 145 9.29 12.78 -8.96
N GLY A 146 8.25 13.60 -9.23
CA GLY A 146 6.88 13.27 -8.87
C GLY A 146 6.34 12.09 -9.66
N GLY A 147 6.52 12.09 -10.99
CA GLY A 147 6.12 10.98 -11.84
C GLY A 147 6.88 9.69 -11.54
N GLY A 148 8.20 9.76 -11.34
CA GLY A 148 9.01 8.60 -10.95
C GLY A 148 8.58 7.99 -9.62
N ALA A 149 8.31 8.82 -8.60
CA ALA A 149 7.79 8.35 -7.31
C ALA A 149 6.43 7.67 -7.44
N GLY A 150 5.51 8.25 -8.23
CA GLY A 150 4.20 7.65 -8.50
C GLY A 150 4.29 6.30 -9.22
N VAL A 151 5.18 6.17 -10.21
CA VAL A 151 5.40 4.89 -10.91
C VAL A 151 5.95 3.83 -9.96
N LEU A 152 6.93 4.18 -9.12
CA LEU A 152 7.48 3.24 -8.13
C LEU A 152 6.42 2.78 -7.13
N GLY A 153 5.59 3.70 -6.64
CA GLY A 153 4.45 3.37 -5.77
C GLY A 153 3.49 2.37 -6.41
N ALA A 154 3.07 2.65 -7.66
CA ALA A 154 2.19 1.77 -8.42
C ALA A 154 2.80 0.39 -8.67
N VAL A 155 4.10 0.33 -9.02
CA VAL A 155 4.82 -0.94 -9.23
C VAL A 155 4.89 -1.74 -7.93
N PHE A 156 5.16 -1.11 -6.79
CA PHE A 156 5.22 -1.79 -5.50
C PHE A 156 3.84 -2.32 -5.09
N ALA A 157 2.78 -1.52 -5.25
CA ALA A 157 1.41 -1.93 -4.97
C ALA A 157 0.97 -3.11 -5.86
N ALA A 158 1.19 -3.02 -7.17
CA ALA A 158 0.86 -4.07 -8.12
C ALA A 158 1.67 -5.36 -7.88
N SER A 159 2.96 -5.23 -7.55
CA SER A 159 3.82 -6.36 -7.23
C SER A 159 3.36 -7.07 -5.96
N ALA A 160 2.95 -6.31 -4.93
CA ALA A 160 2.39 -6.88 -3.71
C ALA A 160 1.05 -7.58 -3.95
N LEU A 161 0.16 -6.98 -4.75
CA LEU A 161 -1.14 -7.56 -5.12
C LEU A 161 -1.01 -8.89 -5.87
N LYS A 162 -0.01 -9.03 -6.74
CA LYS A 162 0.20 -10.26 -7.52
C LYS A 162 0.57 -11.48 -6.67
N VAL A 163 1.13 -11.25 -5.47
CA VAL A 163 1.64 -12.31 -4.59
C VAL A 163 0.68 -12.62 -3.44
N LEU A 164 -0.38 -11.83 -3.27
CA LEU A 164 -1.50 -12.05 -2.34
C LEU A 164 -2.68 -12.71 -3.06
#